data_AF-A0A7X5E5N5-F1
#
_entry.id   AF-A0A7X5E5N5-F1
#
_cell.length_a   1.000
_cell.length_b   1.000
_cell.length_c   1.000
_cell.angle_alpha   90.00
_cell.angle_beta   90.00
_cell.angle_gamma   90.00
#
_symmetry.space_group_name_H-M   'P 1'
#
loop_
_entity.id
_entity.type
_entity.pdbx_description
1 polymer ?
#
loop_
_entity_poly.entity_id
_entity_poly.type
_entity_poly.pdbx_seq_one_letter_code
_entity_poly.pdbx_strand_id
1 'polypeptide(L)' 'MPAPHEEKSIAGPITEQEKRRRMRAIHGADAINAIEGAPISDYAKQLSARWADGEITHGEMVEALIKRHTRVKRSEQSL' A
#
# COMPACT_ATOMS: atom_id res chain seq x y z
N MET A 1 -6.00 21.48 25.93
CA MET A 1 -5.58 20.12 25.54
C MET A 1 -5.86 19.95 24.05
N PRO A 2 -4.87 19.96 23.14
CA PRO A 2 -5.12 19.59 21.75
C PRO A 2 -5.22 18.05 21.61
N ALA A 3 -6.07 17.59 20.69
CA ALA A 3 -6.36 16.18 20.45
C ALA A 3 -5.17 15.42 19.84
N PRO A 4 -4.98 14.12 20.15
CA PRO A 4 -3.85 13.33 19.69
C PRO A 4 -4.13 12.71 18.31
N HIS A 5 -4.19 13.54 17.26
CA HIS A 5 -4.31 13.04 15.89
C HIS A 5 -3.33 13.75 14.97
N GLU A 6 -2.05 13.69 15.29
CA GLU A 6 -1.00 14.07 14.34
C GLU A 6 0.30 13.30 14.63
N GLU A 7 0.18 12.01 14.90
CA GLU A 7 1.33 11.13 14.89
C GLU A 7 1.64 10.79 13.43
N LYS A 8 2.50 11.59 12.79
CA LYS A 8 3.20 11.22 11.56
C LYS A 8 3.75 9.80 11.76
N SER A 9 3.11 8.81 11.17
CA SER A 9 3.49 7.41 11.29
C SER A 9 4.88 7.25 10.68
N ILE A 10 5.91 7.26 11.52
CA ILE A 10 7.25 6.80 11.19
C ILE A 10 7.17 5.27 11.07
N ALA A 11 7.67 4.73 9.96
CA ALA A 11 7.79 3.28 9.79
C ALA A 11 8.57 2.70 10.98
N GLY A 12 7.96 1.75 11.68
CA GLY A 12 8.41 1.21 12.96
C GLY A 12 7.68 -0.08 13.26
N PRO A 13 8.11 -0.86 14.28
CA PRO A 13 7.52 -2.16 14.57
C PRO A 13 6.05 -2.00 14.92
N ILE A 14 5.18 -2.44 14.01
CA ILE A 14 3.74 -2.46 14.23
C ILE A 14 3.38 -3.59 15.18
N THR A 15 2.29 -3.42 15.91
CA THR A 15 1.78 -4.49 16.77
C THR A 15 1.24 -5.65 15.92
N GLU A 16 1.25 -6.86 16.48
CA GLU A 16 0.63 -8.04 15.84
C GLU A 16 -0.87 -7.80 15.56
N GLN A 17 -1.55 -7.03 16.41
CA GLN A 17 -2.93 -6.62 16.17
C GLN A 17 -3.06 -5.74 14.92
N GLU A 18 -2.16 -4.78 14.75
CA GLU A 18 -2.14 -3.90 13.59
C GLU A 18 -1.78 -4.66 12.31
N LYS A 19 -0.79 -5.56 12.35
CA LYS A 19 -0.47 -6.47 11.24
C LYS A 19 -1.70 -7.26 10.79
N ARG A 20 -2.45 -7.85 11.73
CA ARG A 20 -3.70 -8.56 11.42
C ARG A 20 -4.77 -7.65 10.81
N ARG A 21 -4.87 -6.39 11.24
CA ARG A 21 -5.78 -5.40 10.65
C ARG A 21 -5.39 -5.12 9.19
N ARG A 22 -4.10 -4.88 8.92
CA ARG A 22 -3.58 -4.63 7.57
C ARG A 22 -3.76 -5.82 6.64
N MET A 23 -3.47 -7.04 7.12
CA MET A 23 -3.71 -8.27 6.35
C MET A 23 -5.18 -8.43 5.95
N ARG A 24 -6.13 -8.16 6.85
CA ARG A 24 -7.57 -8.19 6.49
C ARG A 24 -7.93 -7.14 5.44
N ALA A 25 -7.34 -5.95 5.53
CA ALA A 25 -7.56 -4.90 4.53
C ALA A 25 -7.07 -5.33 3.14
N ILE A 26 -5.90 -5.99 3.07
CA ILE A 26 -5.36 -6.54 1.82
C ILE A 26 -6.31 -7.59 1.23
N HIS A 27 -6.75 -8.56 2.04
CA HIS A 27 -7.68 -9.59 1.57
C HIS A 27 -9.01 -9.01 1.08
N GLY A 28 -9.52 -7.96 1.74
CA GLY A 28 -10.72 -7.25 1.31
C GLY A 28 -10.52 -6.56 -0.03
N ALA A 29 -9.39 -5.85 -0.22
CA ALA A 29 -9.06 -5.22 -1.48
C ALA A 29 -8.88 -6.24 -2.62
N ASP A 30 -8.22 -7.37 -2.34
CA ASP A 30 -8.02 -8.45 -3.30
C ASP A 30 -9.35 -9.07 -3.73
N ALA A 31 -10.27 -9.30 -2.78
CA ALA A 31 -11.59 -9.82 -3.07
C ALA A 31 -12.43 -8.86 -3.93
N ILE A 32 -12.40 -7.55 -3.62
CA ILE A 32 -13.07 -6.53 -4.43
C ILE A 32 -12.48 -6.52 -5.85
N ASN A 33 -11.16 -6.50 -5.97
CA ASN A 33 -10.47 -6.50 -7.26
C ASN A 33 -10.78 -7.77 -8.08
N ALA A 34 -10.91 -8.93 -7.43
CA ALA A 34 -11.30 -10.17 -8.08
C ALA A 34 -12.75 -10.14 -8.60
N ILE A 35 -13.68 -9.52 -7.86
CA ILE A 35 -15.07 -9.30 -8.30
C ILE A 35 -15.10 -8.43 -9.55
N GLU A 36 -14.30 -7.36 -9.59
CA GLU A 36 -14.23 -6.42 -10.71
C GLU A 36 -13.35 -6.90 -11.88
N GLY A 37 -12.73 -8.08 -11.77
CA GLY A 37 -11.84 -8.61 -12.80
C GLY A 37 -10.55 -7.80 -13.00
N ALA A 38 -10.12 -7.04 -11.98
CA ALA A 38 -8.95 -6.18 -12.01
C ALA A 38 -7.77 -6.82 -11.24
N PRO A 39 -6.96 -7.68 -11.87
CA PRO A 39 -5.86 -8.36 -11.17
C PRO A 39 -4.82 -7.37 -10.68
N ILE A 40 -4.42 -7.53 -9.41
CA ILE A 40 -3.37 -6.72 -8.80
C ILE A 40 -2.00 -7.17 -9.34
N SER A 41 -1.19 -6.21 -9.77
CA SER A 41 0.19 -6.47 -10.20
C SER A 41 1.06 -7.04 -9.08
N ASP A 42 2.04 -7.87 -9.41
CA ASP A 42 2.95 -8.45 -8.41
C ASP A 42 3.77 -7.41 -7.65
N TYR A 43 4.02 -6.25 -8.27
CA TYR A 43 4.67 -5.12 -7.60
C TYR A 43 3.78 -4.52 -6.49
N ALA A 44 2.47 -4.37 -6.76
CA ALA A 44 1.53 -3.88 -5.76
C ALA A 44 1.34 -4.90 -4.62
N LYS A 45 1.32 -6.20 -4.90
CA LYS A 45 1.30 -7.26 -3.86
C LYS A 45 2.52 -7.19 -2.94
N GLN A 46 3.71 -6.98 -3.49
CA GLN A 46 4.93 -6.80 -2.70
C GLN A 46 4.85 -5.58 -1.78
N LEU A 47 4.36 -4.44 -2.29
CA LEU A 47 4.18 -3.24 -1.47
C LEU A 47 3.13 -3.46 -0.36
N SER A 48 2.02 -4.14 -0.66
CA SER A 48 1.00 -4.50 0.33
C SER A 48 1.57 -5.37 1.45
N ALA A 49 2.42 -6.36 1.14
CA ALA A 49 3.10 -7.18 2.14
C ALA A 49 4.01 -6.35 3.06
N ARG A 50 4.86 -5.49 2.47
CA ARG A 50 5.75 -4.59 3.23
C ARG A 50 4.97 -3.60 4.10
N TRP A 51 3.83 -3.12 3.62
CA TRP A 51 2.92 -2.30 4.42
C TRP A 51 2.30 -3.11 5.56
N ALA A 52 1.87 -4.35 5.31
CA ALA A 52 1.34 -5.23 6.35
C ALA A 52 2.38 -5.61 7.41
N ASP A 53 3.66 -5.63 7.07
CA ASP A 53 4.77 -5.86 8.00
C ASP A 53 5.23 -4.58 8.72
N GLY A 54 4.71 -3.42 8.33
CA GLY A 54 5.08 -2.13 8.94
C GLY A 54 6.40 -1.56 8.43
N GLU A 55 7.02 -2.18 7.44
CA GLU A 55 8.26 -1.70 6.81
C GLU A 55 8.05 -0.36 6.07
N ILE A 56 6.84 -0.15 5.55
CA ILE A 56 6.45 1.07 4.88
C ILE A 56 5.09 1.54 5.40
N THR A 57 4.90 2.86 5.34
CA THR A 57 3.62 3.50 5.60
C THR A 57 2.68 3.36 4.39
N HIS A 58 1.40 3.62 4.62
CA HIS A 58 0.43 3.70 3.51
C HIS A 58 0.81 4.81 2.51
N GLY A 59 1.32 5.95 3.00
CA GLY A 59 1.77 7.05 2.16
C GLY A 59 2.93 6.65 1.24
N GLU A 60 3.95 5.97 1.78
CA GLU A 60 5.08 5.46 1.00
C GLU A 60 4.65 4.40 -0.02
N MET A 61 3.68 3.54 0.32
CA MET A 61 3.09 2.59 -0.61
C MET A 61 2.42 3.31 -1.79
N VAL A 62 1.60 4.33 -1.52
CA VAL A 62 0.91 5.12 -2.56
C VAL A 62 1.93 5.87 -3.43
N GLU A 63 2.94 6.50 -2.84
CA GLU A 63 4.00 7.19 -3.58
C GLU A 63 4.76 6.23 -4.50
N ALA A 64 5.11 5.04 -4.01
CA ALA A 64 5.80 4.01 -4.79
C ALA A 64 4.98 3.52 -5.99
N LEU A 65 3.65 3.38 -5.83
CA LEU A 65 2.74 3.04 -6.91
C LEU A 65 2.64 4.17 -7.95
N ILE A 66 2.43 5.42 -7.51
CA ILE A 66 2.37 6.59 -8.40
C ILE A 66 3.68 6.74 -9.19
N LYS A 67 4.83 6.61 -8.52
CA LYS A 67 6.14 6.69 -9.15
C LYS A 67 6.35 5.60 -10.20
N ARG A 68 5.84 4.39 -9.96
CA ARG A 68 5.88 3.29 -10.94
C ARG A 68 5.02 3.62 -12.16
N HIS A 69 3.77 4.05 -11.96
CA HIS A 69 2.86 4.37 -13.07
C HIS A 69 3.30 5.59 -13.88
N THR A 70 3.85 6.63 -13.23
CA THR A 70 4.38 7.81 -13.94
C THR A 70 5.64 7.50 -14.75
N ARG A 71 6.51 6.62 -14.27
CA ARG A 71 7.65 6.11 -15.06
C ARG A 71 7.18 5.29 -16.27
N VAL A 72 6.17 4.43 -16.10
CA VAL A 72 5.61 3.63 -17.20
C VAL A 72 4.95 4.50 -18.27
N LYS A 73 4.15 5.49 -17.87
CA LYS A 73 3.54 6.46 -18.81
C LYS A 73 4.58 7.25 -19.61
N ARG A 74 5.72 7.59 -19.00
CA ARG A 74 6.81 8.31 -19.69
C ARG A 74 7.54 7.43 -20.70
N SER A 75 7.65 6.12 -20.46
CA SER A 75 8.24 5.18 -21.42
C SER A 75 7.31 4.83 -22.58
N GLU A 76 5.99 4.80 -22.38
CA GLU A 76 5.01 4.50 -23.43
C GLU A 76 4.76 5.69 -24.39
N GLN A 77 4.97 6.92 -23.93
CA GLN A 77 4.80 8.14 -24.74
C GLN A 77 6.02 8.51 -25.60
N SER A 78 7.12 7.76 -25.50
CA SER A 78 8.37 8.00 -26.23
C SER A 78 8.64 6.98 -27.35
N LEU A 79 7.62 6.20 -27.72
CA LEU A 79 7.60 5.26 -28.84
C LEU A 79 6.64 5.77 -29.93
#